data_AF-A0A7L1USH6-F1
#
_entry.id   AF-A0A7L1USH6-F1
#
_cell.length_a   1.000
_cell.length_b   1.000
_cell.length_c   1.000
_cell.angle_alpha   90.00
_cell.angle_beta   90.00
_cell.angle_gamma   90.00
#
_symmetry.space_group_name_H-M   'P 1'
#
loop_
_entity.id
_entity.type
_entity.pdbx_description
1 polymer ?
#
loop_
_entity_poly.entity_id
_entity_poly.type
_entity_poly.pdbx_seq_one_letter_code
_entity_poly.pdbx_strand_id
1 'polypeptide(L)'
;MSQTRGKYDFCIGLVLAMSSSIFIGGSFILKKKGLLRLARKGSMRAGQGGHAYLKEWLWWAGLLSMGAGEVANFAAYAFAPATLVTPLGALSVLVSAILSSFFLNEKLNLHGKIGCLLSILGSTVMVIHAPQEEEVETLDEMSHKLGDPGFVVFATLVVIVSLILICVVGPRHGQTNILVYITICSVIGALSVSCVKGLGIAIKELFAGKPVLKHPLSWILLLSLTVCVSTQINYLNRALDIFNTSIVTPIYYVIFTTSVLTCSAILFKEWQHMAADDIIGTFSGFLTIIVGIFLLHAFKDVNFTLANLPLSLRKDDRAANGTLLSTYDSFNDDEESSACLGEMQSTESLSARRNGSLSAF
;
A
#
# COMPACT_ATOMS: atom_id res chain seq x y z
N MET A 1 31.94 4.96 -22.18
CA MET A 1 31.35 6.20 -21.62
C MET A 1 29.82 6.12 -21.54
N SER A 2 29.12 5.46 -22.47
CA SER A 2 27.65 5.22 -22.42
C SER A 2 27.22 4.41 -21.19
N GLN A 3 27.83 3.24 -20.95
CA GLN A 3 27.43 2.34 -19.85
C GLN A 3 27.57 2.95 -18.43
N THR A 4 28.46 3.92 -18.25
CA THR A 4 28.60 4.66 -16.98
C THR A 4 27.50 5.71 -16.81
N ARG A 5 27.03 6.29 -17.93
CA ARG A 5 25.96 7.29 -17.97
C ARG A 5 24.60 6.64 -17.70
N GLY A 6 24.30 5.48 -18.30
CA GLY A 6 23.07 4.73 -18.04
C GLY A 6 22.90 4.33 -16.55
N LYS A 7 23.99 3.89 -15.90
CA LYS A 7 23.98 3.59 -14.45
C LYS A 7 23.74 4.82 -13.58
N TYR A 8 24.26 5.97 -14.01
CA TYR A 8 24.09 7.23 -13.29
C TYR A 8 22.65 7.75 -13.41
N ASP A 9 22.08 7.73 -14.62
CA ASP A 9 20.68 8.08 -14.88
C ASP A 9 19.72 7.18 -14.07
N PHE A 10 19.97 5.87 -14.06
CA PHE A 10 19.21 4.92 -13.25
C PHE A 10 19.25 5.27 -11.75
N CYS A 11 20.43 5.56 -11.21
CA CYS A 11 20.60 5.94 -9.80
C CYS A 11 19.87 7.25 -9.48
N ILE A 12 19.95 8.25 -10.37
CA ILE A 12 19.18 9.49 -10.24
C ILE A 12 17.69 9.19 -10.18
N GLY A 13 17.18 8.38 -11.11
CA GLY A 13 15.76 8.03 -11.15
C GLY A 13 15.30 7.28 -9.91
N LEU A 14 16.12 6.35 -9.38
CA LEU A 14 15.83 5.64 -8.13
C LEU A 14 15.75 6.61 -6.93
N VAL A 15 16.73 7.49 -6.77
CA VAL A 15 16.75 8.48 -5.68
C VAL A 15 15.57 9.45 -5.80
N LEU A 16 15.23 9.89 -7.03
CA LEU A 16 14.07 10.71 -7.29
C LEU A 16 12.76 9.99 -6.92
N ALA A 17 12.60 8.72 -7.28
CA ALA A 17 11.42 7.92 -6.93
C ALA A 17 11.27 7.71 -5.41
N MET A 18 12.38 7.42 -4.72
CA MET A 18 12.38 7.28 -3.26
C MET A 18 12.09 8.60 -2.55
N SER A 19 12.71 9.69 -2.98
CA SER A 19 12.46 11.03 -2.42
C SER A 19 11.02 11.47 -2.65
N SER A 20 10.48 11.27 -3.85
CA SER A 20 9.07 11.46 -4.19
C SER A 20 8.16 10.73 -3.21
N SER A 21 8.42 9.45 -2.96
CA SER A 21 7.62 8.63 -2.06
C SER A 21 7.62 9.18 -0.63
N ILE A 22 8.77 9.68 -0.15
CA ILE A 22 8.88 10.32 1.16
C ILE A 22 8.07 11.62 1.21
N PHE A 23 8.19 12.48 0.20
CA PHE A 23 7.47 13.75 0.12
C PHE A 23 5.96 13.56 0.01
N ILE A 24 5.50 12.63 -0.83
CA ILE A 24 4.08 12.29 -0.99
C ILE A 24 3.54 11.67 0.30
N GLY A 25 4.22 10.67 0.86
CA GLY A 25 3.81 10.02 2.11
C GLY A 25 3.76 10.98 3.30
N GLY A 26 4.76 11.84 3.44
CA GLY A 26 4.81 12.90 4.47
C GLY A 26 3.72 13.96 4.29
N SER A 27 3.38 14.29 3.03
CA SER A 27 2.35 15.29 2.73
C SER A 27 0.99 14.95 3.34
N PHE A 28 0.60 13.68 3.30
CA PHE A 28 -0.65 13.20 3.87
C PHE A 28 -0.70 13.44 5.38
N ILE A 29 0.41 13.21 6.08
CA ILE A 29 0.52 13.38 7.53
C ILE A 29 0.53 14.85 7.92
N LEU A 30 1.25 15.70 7.18
CA LEU A 30 1.24 17.15 7.40
C LEU A 30 -0.17 17.74 7.22
N LYS A 31 -0.88 17.35 6.15
CA LYS A 31 -2.27 17.75 5.92
C LYS A 31 -3.19 17.25 7.03
N LYS A 32 -3.11 15.97 7.40
CA LYS A 32 -3.92 15.38 8.48
C LYS A 32 -3.66 16.07 9.82
N LYS A 33 -2.40 16.32 10.18
CA LYS A 33 -2.02 17.02 11.41
C LYS A 33 -2.50 18.48 11.42
N GLY A 34 -2.41 19.17 10.28
CA GLY A 34 -2.99 20.50 10.10
C GLY A 34 -4.49 20.51 10.37
N LEU A 35 -5.24 19.64 9.70
CA LEU A 35 -6.70 19.52 9.88
C LEU A 35 -7.10 19.17 11.33
N LEU A 36 -6.36 18.27 12.00
CA LEU A 36 -6.59 17.94 13.41
C LEU A 36 -6.30 19.13 14.35
N ARG A 37 -5.32 19.98 14.03
CA ARG A 37 -5.05 21.20 14.79
C ARG A 37 -6.18 22.22 14.65
N LEU A 38 -6.77 22.34 13.46
CA LEU A 38 -7.97 23.15 13.22
C LEU A 38 -9.20 22.64 13.95
N ALA A 39 -9.43 21.32 13.91
CA ALA A 39 -10.55 20.70 14.63
C ALA A 39 -10.45 20.96 16.14
N ARG A 40 -9.24 20.91 16.72
CA ARG A 40 -9.01 21.25 18.14
C ARG A 40 -9.25 22.72 18.47
N LYS A 41 -9.10 23.63 17.51
CA LYS A 41 -9.38 25.07 17.68
C LYS A 41 -10.88 25.40 17.57
N GLY A 42 -11.76 24.41 17.39
CA GLY A 42 -13.20 24.61 17.24
C GLY A 42 -13.62 25.19 15.89
N SER A 43 -12.70 25.32 14.93
CA SER A 43 -13.02 25.78 13.59
C SER A 43 -13.85 24.74 12.85
N MET A 44 -14.82 25.21 12.04
CA MET A 44 -15.64 24.36 11.19
C MET A 44 -14.76 23.42 10.37
N ARG A 45 -15.03 22.11 10.43
CA ARG A 45 -14.21 21.11 9.75
C ARG A 45 -14.31 21.30 8.24
N ALA A 46 -13.22 21.00 7.52
CA ALA A 46 -13.19 21.10 6.07
C ALA A 46 -14.32 20.29 5.39
N GLY A 47 -14.69 19.13 5.95
CA GLY A 47 -15.80 18.29 5.45
C GLY A 47 -17.21 18.87 5.66
N GLN A 48 -17.35 20.00 6.37
CA GLN A 48 -18.62 20.70 6.60
C GLN A 48 -18.69 22.04 5.85
N GLY A 49 -17.80 22.26 4.87
CA GLY A 49 -17.75 23.51 4.08
C GLY A 49 -16.87 24.61 4.69
N GLY A 50 -16.13 24.32 5.77
CA GLY A 50 -15.24 25.30 6.41
C GLY A 50 -13.93 25.52 5.63
N HIS A 51 -13.66 26.75 5.19
CA HIS A 51 -12.39 27.13 4.54
C HIS A 51 -11.25 27.49 5.52
N ALA A 52 -11.43 27.24 6.82
CA ALA A 52 -10.46 27.61 7.85
C ALA A 52 -9.09 26.94 7.66
N TYR A 53 -9.04 25.78 7.00
CA TYR A 53 -7.80 25.05 6.74
C TYR A 53 -6.79 25.85 5.90
N LEU A 54 -7.27 26.76 5.04
CA LEU A 54 -6.42 27.63 4.23
C LEU A 54 -5.57 28.60 5.07
N LYS A 55 -5.91 28.82 6.34
CA LYS A 55 -5.12 29.67 7.25
C LYS A 55 -4.03 28.92 7.99
N GLU A 56 -4.00 27.59 7.93
CA GLU A 56 -3.03 26.79 8.70
C GLU A 56 -1.80 26.46 7.85
N TRP A 57 -0.64 26.93 8.30
CA TRP A 57 0.65 26.73 7.63
C TRP A 57 1.00 25.25 7.38
N LEU A 58 0.65 24.35 8.31
CA LEU A 58 0.88 22.90 8.16
C LEU A 58 0.13 22.29 6.96
N TRP A 59 -1.05 22.84 6.62
CA TRP A 59 -1.80 22.37 5.45
C TRP A 59 -1.11 22.78 4.15
N TRP A 60 -0.64 24.03 4.07
CA TRP A 60 0.15 24.54 2.93
C TRP A 60 1.49 23.83 2.79
N ALA A 61 2.20 23.57 3.89
CA ALA A 61 3.42 22.78 3.89
C ALA A 61 3.17 21.37 3.34
N GLY A 62 2.05 20.74 3.71
CA GLY A 62 1.62 19.48 3.13
C GLY A 62 1.28 19.58 1.63
N LEU A 63 0.63 20.65 1.19
CA LEU A 63 0.33 20.86 -0.23
C LEU A 63 1.61 21.05 -1.07
N LEU A 64 2.55 21.87 -0.60
CA LEU A 64 3.85 22.10 -1.24
C LEU A 64 4.68 20.81 -1.30
N SER A 65 4.72 20.05 -0.20
CA SER A 65 5.40 18.74 -0.14
C SER A 65 4.82 17.76 -1.15
N MET A 66 3.49 17.72 -1.32
CA MET A 66 2.86 16.87 -2.33
C MET A 66 3.29 17.30 -3.74
N GLY A 67 3.24 18.60 -4.05
CA GLY A 67 3.67 19.12 -5.35
C GLY A 67 5.14 18.80 -5.66
N ALA A 68 6.04 18.98 -4.70
CA ALA A 68 7.45 18.60 -4.84
C ALA A 68 7.63 17.10 -5.10
N GLY A 69 6.86 16.27 -4.39
CA GLY A 69 6.86 14.82 -4.58
C GLY A 69 6.40 14.41 -5.99
N GLU A 70 5.30 14.98 -6.48
CA GLU A 70 4.81 14.71 -7.84
C GLU A 70 5.80 15.14 -8.93
N VAL A 71 6.45 16.29 -8.77
CA VAL A 71 7.51 16.74 -9.68
C VAL A 71 8.70 15.78 -9.67
N ALA A 72 9.13 15.33 -8.49
CA ALA A 72 10.18 14.34 -8.36
C ALA A 72 9.77 12.98 -8.96
N ASN A 73 8.50 12.59 -8.84
CA ASN A 73 7.96 11.37 -9.45
C ASN A 73 7.99 11.44 -10.97
N PHE A 74 7.52 12.56 -11.53
CA PHE A 74 7.57 12.82 -12.96
C PHE A 74 9.01 12.80 -13.48
N ALA A 75 9.92 13.45 -12.76
CA ALA A 75 11.35 13.41 -13.09
C ALA A 75 11.89 11.97 -13.04
N ALA A 76 11.51 11.17 -12.03
CA ALA A 76 11.96 9.78 -11.93
C ALA A 76 11.60 8.96 -13.18
N TYR A 77 10.39 9.11 -13.73
CA TYR A 77 9.99 8.44 -14.98
C TYR A 77 10.80 8.85 -16.21
N ALA A 78 11.48 10.00 -16.18
CA ALA A 78 12.37 10.44 -17.25
C ALA A 78 13.79 9.82 -17.16
N PHE A 79 14.17 9.30 -15.99
CA PHE A 79 15.52 8.79 -15.72
C PHE A 79 15.58 7.29 -15.39
N ALA A 80 14.48 6.70 -14.93
CA ALA A 80 14.41 5.30 -14.54
C ALA A 80 13.20 4.58 -15.14
N PRO A 81 13.27 3.23 -15.19
CA PRO A 81 12.20 2.44 -15.74
C PRO A 81 10.86 2.63 -15.08
N ALA A 82 9.80 2.69 -15.88
CA ALA A 82 8.44 2.70 -15.37
C ALA A 82 8.12 1.43 -14.56
N THR A 83 8.74 0.30 -14.94
CA THR A 83 8.77 -0.97 -14.21
C THR A 83 9.25 -0.83 -12.77
N LEU A 84 10.18 0.10 -12.49
CA LEU A 84 10.75 0.34 -11.17
C LEU A 84 10.06 1.50 -10.43
N VAL A 85 9.78 2.61 -11.12
CA VAL A 85 9.22 3.82 -10.50
C VAL A 85 7.78 3.59 -10.02
N THR A 86 6.97 2.89 -10.82
CA THR A 86 5.55 2.68 -10.50
C THR A 86 5.34 1.90 -9.21
N PRO A 87 6.04 0.77 -8.99
CA PRO A 87 5.86 0.03 -7.76
C PRO A 87 6.44 0.71 -6.53
N LEU A 88 7.54 1.47 -6.68
CA LEU A 88 8.11 2.30 -5.62
C LEU A 88 7.11 3.32 -5.10
N GLY A 89 6.11 3.73 -5.90
CA GLY A 89 4.99 4.55 -5.43
C GLY A 89 4.24 3.95 -4.22
N ALA A 90 4.25 2.62 -4.03
CA ALA A 90 3.72 1.97 -2.83
C ALA A 90 4.45 2.40 -1.54
N LEU A 91 5.74 2.74 -1.65
CA LEU A 91 6.52 3.22 -0.52
C LEU A 91 5.96 4.54 0.03
N SER A 92 5.25 5.34 -0.77
CA SER A 92 4.60 6.55 -0.25
C SER A 92 3.48 6.24 0.75
N VAL A 93 2.72 5.16 0.50
CA VAL A 93 1.68 4.66 1.40
C VAL A 93 2.30 4.12 2.69
N LEU A 94 3.40 3.37 2.55
CA LEU A 94 4.19 2.86 3.66
C LEU A 94 4.73 4.00 4.54
N VAL A 95 5.37 5.00 3.93
CA VAL A 95 5.92 6.17 4.63
C VAL A 95 4.81 6.91 5.36
N SER A 96 3.65 7.11 4.71
CA SER A 96 2.49 7.70 5.37
C SER A 96 2.02 6.86 6.56
N ALA A 97 1.98 5.53 6.47
CA ALA A 97 1.54 4.66 7.55
C ALA A 97 2.50 4.72 8.77
N ILE A 98 3.81 4.66 8.51
CA ILE A 98 4.85 4.76 9.55
C ILE A 98 4.80 6.13 10.23
N LEU A 99 4.75 7.21 9.44
CA LEU A 99 4.68 8.58 9.96
C LEU A 99 3.36 8.84 10.69
N SER A 100 2.24 8.26 10.27
CA SER A 100 0.97 8.36 11.01
C SER A 100 1.10 7.71 12.39
N SER A 101 1.74 6.55 12.47
CA SER A 101 1.96 5.87 13.74
C SER A 101 2.83 6.70 14.69
N PHE A 102 3.90 7.30 14.17
CA PHE A 102 4.82 8.11 14.97
C PHE A 102 4.24 9.48 15.37
N PHE A 103 3.66 10.23 14.43
CA PHE A 103 3.23 11.61 14.66
C PHE A 103 1.81 11.75 15.21
N LEU A 104 0.93 10.77 14.95
CA LEU A 104 -0.46 10.78 15.43
C LEU A 104 -0.70 9.76 16.55
N ASN A 105 0.33 9.01 16.98
CA ASN A 105 0.22 7.93 17.98
C ASN A 105 -0.83 6.87 17.60
N GLU A 106 -1.07 6.67 16.30
CA GLU A 106 -1.94 5.60 15.82
C GLU A 106 -1.22 4.25 15.94
N LYS A 107 -1.83 3.27 16.60
CA LYS A 107 -1.23 1.94 16.75
C LYS A 107 -1.33 1.19 15.42
N LEU A 108 -0.19 0.77 14.86
CA LEU A 108 -0.17 -0.14 13.72
C LEU A 108 -0.45 -1.57 14.18
N ASN A 109 -1.52 -2.17 13.62
CA ASN A 109 -1.85 -3.57 13.82
C ASN A 109 -0.70 -4.49 13.39
N LEU A 110 -0.62 -5.71 13.95
CA LEU A 110 0.41 -6.69 13.60
C LEU A 110 0.44 -6.94 12.08
N HIS A 111 -0.72 -7.09 11.47
CA HIS A 111 -0.87 -7.22 10.01
C HIS A 111 -0.34 -6.00 9.26
N GLY A 112 -0.53 -4.78 9.80
CA GLY A 112 0.04 -3.56 9.23
C GLY A 112 1.57 -3.57 9.28
N LYS A 113 2.18 -4.03 10.37
CA LYS A 113 3.64 -4.18 10.47
C LYS A 113 4.20 -5.22 9.49
N ILE A 114 3.53 -6.37 9.38
CA ILE A 114 3.89 -7.42 8.42
C ILE A 114 3.73 -6.88 6.99
N GLY A 115 2.64 -6.18 6.69
CA GLY A 115 2.41 -5.55 5.39
C GLY A 115 3.48 -4.51 5.03
N CYS A 116 3.93 -3.72 6.01
CA CYS A 116 5.06 -2.81 5.84
C CYS A 116 6.35 -3.56 5.47
N LEU A 117 6.68 -4.61 6.21
CA LEU A 117 7.88 -5.42 5.96
C LEU A 117 7.86 -6.06 4.58
N LEU A 118 6.73 -6.67 4.19
CA LEU A 118 6.56 -7.28 2.87
C LEU A 118 6.67 -6.23 1.74
N SER A 119 6.09 -5.05 1.92
CA SER A 119 6.18 -3.97 0.92
C SER A 119 7.62 -3.50 0.70
N ILE A 120 8.42 -3.41 1.78
CA ILE A 120 9.85 -3.08 1.69
C ILE A 120 10.61 -4.20 0.96
N LEU A 121 10.44 -5.46 1.39
CA LEU A 121 11.13 -6.60 0.80
C LEU A 121 10.78 -6.75 -0.69
N GLY A 122 9.51 -6.69 -1.05
CA GLY A 122 9.06 -6.78 -2.44
C GLY A 122 9.58 -5.62 -3.31
N SER A 123 9.61 -4.39 -2.79
CA SER A 123 10.20 -3.24 -3.50
C SER A 123 11.69 -3.43 -3.74
N THR A 124 12.43 -3.91 -2.74
CA THR A 124 13.87 -4.19 -2.88
C THR A 124 14.14 -5.29 -3.91
N VAL A 125 13.39 -6.38 -3.86
CA VAL A 125 13.52 -7.49 -4.83
C VAL A 125 13.26 -6.99 -6.25
N MET A 126 12.23 -6.16 -6.46
CA MET A 126 11.97 -5.59 -7.78
C MET A 126 13.02 -4.60 -8.25
N VAL A 127 13.60 -3.80 -7.36
CA VAL A 127 14.70 -2.88 -7.74
C VAL A 127 15.94 -3.67 -8.18
N ILE A 128 16.25 -4.77 -7.50
CA ILE A 128 17.42 -5.61 -7.80
C ILE A 128 17.29 -6.28 -9.17
N HIS A 129 16.09 -6.77 -9.51
CA HIS A 129 15.83 -7.50 -10.75
C HIS A 129 15.18 -6.62 -11.84
N ALA A 130 15.19 -5.28 -11.66
CA ALA A 130 14.60 -4.37 -12.61
C ALA A 130 15.31 -4.46 -13.96
N PRO A 131 14.57 -4.48 -15.09
CA PRO A 131 15.19 -4.44 -16.41
C PRO A 131 16.09 -3.23 -16.55
N GLN A 132 17.28 -3.46 -17.12
CA GLN A 132 18.02 -2.37 -17.75
C GLN A 132 17.30 -2.07 -19.06
N GLU A 133 16.55 -0.97 -19.08
CA GLU A 133 15.87 -0.51 -20.29
C GLU A 133 16.90 -0.26 -21.39
N GLU A 134 16.53 -0.56 -22.65
CA GLU A 134 17.29 -0.06 -23.79
C GLU A 134 17.43 1.47 -23.67
N GLU A 135 18.64 1.98 -23.87
CA GLU A 135 18.96 3.41 -23.79
C GLU A 135 18.25 4.18 -24.91
N VAL A 136 16.93 4.41 -24.78
CA VAL A 136 16.15 5.28 -25.65
C VAL A 136 16.46 6.72 -25.23
N GLU A 137 17.51 7.29 -25.82
CA GLU A 137 17.98 8.65 -25.48
C GLU A 137 17.38 9.72 -26.41
N THR A 138 16.75 9.33 -27.53
CA THR A 138 16.26 10.26 -28.55
C THR A 138 14.76 10.14 -28.83
N LEU A 139 14.14 11.26 -29.22
CA LEU A 139 12.74 11.25 -29.62
C LEU A 139 12.46 10.42 -30.88
N ASP A 140 13.44 10.28 -31.77
CA ASP A 140 13.30 9.47 -32.98
C ASP A 140 13.26 7.98 -32.65
N GLU A 141 14.10 7.51 -31.74
CA GLU A 141 14.03 6.13 -31.22
C GLU A 141 12.71 5.89 -30.48
N MET A 142 12.26 6.86 -29.67
CA MET A 142 10.95 6.79 -29.02
C MET A 142 9.82 6.73 -30.06
N SER A 143 9.90 7.50 -31.15
CA SER A 143 8.95 7.43 -32.27
C SER A 143 8.93 6.05 -32.91
N HIS A 144 10.10 5.45 -33.11
CA HIS A 144 10.21 4.12 -33.70
C HIS A 144 9.60 3.06 -32.78
N LYS A 145 9.85 3.14 -31.46
CA LYS A 145 9.23 2.24 -30.47
C LYS A 145 7.71 2.39 -30.39
N LEU A 146 7.20 3.63 -30.45
CA LEU A 146 5.76 3.90 -30.49
C LEU A 146 5.09 3.46 -31.80
N GLY A 147 5.84 3.47 -32.91
CA GLY A 147 5.39 3.01 -34.22
C GLY A 147 5.53 1.51 -34.46
N ASP A 148 6.16 0.77 -33.53
CA ASP A 148 6.32 -0.67 -33.64
C ASP A 148 4.93 -1.34 -33.66
N PRO A 149 4.69 -2.30 -34.57
CA PRO A 149 3.37 -2.92 -34.72
C PRO A 149 2.88 -3.57 -33.43
N GLY A 150 3.77 -4.08 -32.58
CA GLY A 150 3.40 -4.67 -31.30
C GLY A 150 2.79 -3.64 -30.35
N PHE A 151 3.42 -2.46 -30.24
CA PHE A 151 2.91 -1.39 -29.38
C PHE A 151 1.65 -0.74 -29.95
N VAL A 152 1.57 -0.52 -31.26
CA VAL A 152 0.37 0.05 -31.89
C VAL A 152 -0.85 -0.83 -31.69
N VAL A 153 -0.72 -2.16 -31.88
CA VAL A 153 -1.82 -3.10 -31.62
C VAL A 153 -2.22 -3.10 -30.14
N PHE A 154 -1.25 -3.09 -29.23
CA PHE A 154 -1.51 -3.01 -27.80
C PHE A 154 -2.24 -1.70 -27.41
N ALA A 155 -1.72 -0.55 -27.85
CA ALA A 155 -2.29 0.75 -27.53
C ALA A 155 -3.70 0.92 -28.11
N THR A 156 -3.92 0.49 -29.36
CA THR A 156 -5.26 0.52 -29.97
C THR A 156 -6.23 -0.39 -29.25
N LEU A 157 -5.81 -1.60 -28.84
CA LEU A 157 -6.63 -2.50 -28.04
C LEU A 157 -6.98 -1.89 -26.67
N VAL A 158 -6.01 -1.27 -25.98
CA VAL A 158 -6.24 -0.57 -24.71
C VAL A 158 -7.27 0.55 -24.89
N VAL A 159 -7.16 1.35 -25.94
CA VAL A 159 -8.12 2.43 -26.24
C VAL A 159 -9.51 1.85 -26.55
N ILE A 160 -9.61 0.82 -27.38
CA ILE A 160 -10.89 0.17 -27.73
C ILE A 160 -11.56 -0.42 -26.48
N VAL A 161 -10.82 -1.20 -25.68
CA VAL A 161 -11.33 -1.78 -24.44
C VAL A 161 -11.76 -0.68 -23.47
N SER A 162 -10.98 0.39 -23.34
CA SER A 162 -11.34 1.55 -22.52
C SER A 162 -12.62 2.20 -23.01
N LEU A 163 -12.79 2.42 -24.31
CA LEU A 163 -14.00 3.01 -24.88
C LEU A 163 -15.23 2.11 -24.67
N ILE A 164 -15.09 0.79 -24.82
CA ILE A 164 -16.18 -0.16 -24.52
C ILE A 164 -16.55 -0.11 -23.04
N LEU A 165 -15.56 -0.10 -22.15
CA LEU A 165 -15.78 0.02 -20.71
C LEU A 165 -16.42 1.38 -20.35
N ILE A 166 -16.04 2.46 -21.02
CA ILE A 166 -16.58 3.81 -20.78
C ILE A 166 -18.02 3.95 -21.30
N CYS A 167 -18.28 3.52 -22.53
CA CYS A 167 -19.55 3.77 -23.22
C CYS A 167 -20.63 2.73 -22.90
N VAL A 168 -20.25 1.45 -22.70
CA VAL A 168 -21.21 0.35 -22.56
C VAL A 168 -21.29 -0.16 -21.13
N VAL A 169 -20.14 -0.45 -20.53
CA VAL A 169 -20.10 -1.12 -19.22
C VAL A 169 -20.22 -0.12 -18.07
N GLY A 170 -19.59 1.04 -18.18
CA GLY A 170 -19.60 2.11 -17.18
C GLY A 170 -21.00 2.56 -16.79
N PRO A 171 -21.89 2.90 -17.74
CA PRO A 171 -23.26 3.33 -17.43
C PRO A 171 -24.11 2.23 -16.78
N ARG A 172 -23.85 0.95 -17.10
CA ARG A 172 -24.68 -0.18 -16.63
C ARG A 172 -24.17 -0.82 -15.34
N HIS A 173 -22.86 -0.98 -15.20
CA HIS A 173 -22.21 -1.77 -14.16
C HIS A 173 -21.12 -1.01 -13.39
N GLY A 174 -20.79 0.23 -13.76
CA GLY A 174 -19.75 0.99 -13.07
C GLY A 174 -20.05 1.26 -11.59
N GLN A 175 -21.33 1.43 -11.25
CA GLN A 175 -21.77 1.65 -9.86
C GLN A 175 -21.75 0.38 -9.00
N THR A 176 -21.83 -0.81 -9.62
CA THR A 176 -21.91 -2.09 -8.90
C THR A 176 -20.58 -2.83 -8.87
N ASN A 177 -19.74 -2.65 -9.90
CA ASN A 177 -18.47 -3.34 -10.04
C ASN A 177 -17.31 -2.35 -10.05
N ILE A 178 -16.58 -2.29 -8.94
CA ILE A 178 -15.37 -1.46 -8.78
C ILE A 178 -14.33 -1.67 -9.89
N LEU A 179 -14.19 -2.90 -10.37
CA LEU A 179 -13.22 -3.28 -11.40
C LEU A 179 -13.42 -2.52 -12.71
N VAL A 180 -14.63 -2.03 -13.02
CA VAL A 180 -14.89 -1.30 -14.26
C VAL A 180 -14.14 0.03 -14.26
N TYR A 181 -14.35 0.87 -13.24
CA TYR A 181 -13.69 2.17 -13.14
C TYR A 181 -12.19 2.04 -12.91
N ILE A 182 -11.78 1.08 -12.09
CA ILE A 182 -10.35 0.85 -11.82
C ILE A 182 -9.63 0.38 -13.07
N THR A 183 -10.17 -0.59 -13.81
CA THR A 183 -9.54 -1.04 -15.06
C THR A 183 -9.42 0.10 -16.06
N ILE A 184 -10.45 0.94 -16.25
CA ILE A 184 -10.38 2.12 -17.15
C ILE A 184 -9.24 3.05 -16.76
N CYS A 185 -9.17 3.48 -15.50
CA CYS A 185 -8.14 4.43 -15.07
C CYS A 185 -6.74 3.80 -15.08
N SER A 186 -6.63 2.49 -14.85
CA SER A 186 -5.35 1.77 -14.84
C SER A 186 -4.76 1.60 -16.24
N VAL A 187 -5.55 1.17 -17.22
CA VAL A 187 -5.04 0.93 -18.58
C VAL A 187 -4.75 2.23 -19.32
N ILE A 188 -5.58 3.26 -19.14
CA ILE A 188 -5.32 4.61 -19.63
C ILE A 188 -4.12 5.23 -18.90
N GLY A 189 -4.00 4.98 -17.60
CA GLY A 189 -2.85 5.39 -16.81
C GLY A 189 -1.54 4.76 -17.28
N ALA A 190 -1.54 3.52 -17.77
CA ALA A 190 -0.35 2.92 -18.34
C ALA A 190 0.14 3.67 -19.59
N LEU A 191 -0.79 4.09 -20.47
CA LEU A 191 -0.46 4.93 -21.62
C LEU A 191 0.03 6.32 -21.19
N SER A 192 -0.51 6.88 -20.10
CA SER A 192 -0.06 8.18 -19.57
C SER A 192 1.40 8.09 -19.10
N VAL A 193 1.81 7.02 -18.43
CA VAL A 193 3.21 6.77 -18.02
C VAL A 193 4.14 6.70 -19.23
N SER A 194 3.75 6.02 -20.31
CA SER A 194 4.53 6.01 -21.55
C SER A 194 4.66 7.40 -22.19
N CYS A 195 3.60 8.22 -22.15
CA CYS A 195 3.64 9.59 -22.64
C CYS A 195 4.55 10.49 -21.78
N VAL A 196 4.49 10.35 -20.44
CA VAL A 196 5.39 11.04 -19.50
C VAL A 196 6.84 10.71 -19.84
N LYS A 197 7.16 9.43 -20.05
CA LYS A 197 8.52 9.02 -20.38
C LYS A 197 9.01 9.61 -21.69
N GLY A 198 8.21 9.57 -22.75
CA GLY A 198 8.54 10.20 -24.03
C GLY A 198 8.72 11.72 -23.92
N LEU A 199 7.88 12.40 -23.11
CA LEU A 199 8.05 13.83 -22.82
C LEU A 199 9.28 14.11 -21.96
N GLY A 200 9.65 13.20 -21.05
CA GLY A 200 10.90 13.28 -20.29
C GLY A 200 12.12 13.28 -21.20
N ILE A 201 12.14 12.40 -22.21
CA ILE A 201 13.17 12.38 -23.26
C ILE A 201 13.14 13.69 -24.06
N ALA A 202 11.97 14.17 -24.46
CA ALA A 202 11.81 15.45 -25.16
C ALA A 202 12.41 16.62 -24.38
N ILE A 203 12.17 16.68 -23.07
CA ILE A 203 12.70 17.73 -22.19
C ILE A 203 14.23 17.61 -22.06
N LYS A 204 14.77 16.40 -21.93
CA LYS A 204 16.22 16.16 -21.92
C LYS A 204 16.88 16.67 -23.21
N GLU A 205 16.30 16.35 -24.37
CA GLU A 205 16.80 16.81 -25.67
C GLU A 205 16.66 18.33 -25.85
N LEU A 206 15.62 18.94 -25.28
CA LEU A 206 15.42 20.38 -25.29
C LEU A 206 16.53 21.10 -24.50
N PHE A 207 16.88 20.59 -23.32
CA PHE A 207 18.03 21.11 -22.54
C PHE A 207 19.38 20.86 -23.22
N ALA A 208 19.48 19.83 -24.05
CA ALA A 208 20.65 19.57 -24.90
C ALA A 208 20.74 20.49 -26.14
N GLY A 209 19.77 21.39 -26.34
CA GLY A 209 19.75 22.36 -27.45
C GLY A 209 19.24 21.83 -28.78
N LYS A 210 18.62 20.62 -28.81
CA LYS A 210 18.01 20.08 -30.03
C LYS A 210 16.65 20.77 -30.30
N PRO A 211 16.23 20.92 -31.58
CA PRO A 211 14.98 21.59 -31.94
C PRO A 211 13.73 20.74 -31.69
N VAL A 212 13.52 20.31 -30.44
CA VAL A 212 12.45 19.38 -30.01
C VAL A 212 11.04 19.93 -30.27
N LEU A 213 10.84 21.24 -30.12
CA LEU A 213 9.53 21.88 -30.33
C LEU A 213 9.02 21.79 -31.78
N LYS A 214 9.92 21.54 -32.75
CA LYS A 214 9.55 21.31 -34.15
C LYS A 214 9.12 19.88 -34.43
N HIS A 215 9.41 18.94 -33.52
CA HIS A 215 9.07 17.54 -33.69
C HIS A 215 7.58 17.33 -33.38
N PRO A 216 6.77 16.82 -34.33
CA PRO A 216 5.33 16.66 -34.13
C PRO A 216 4.99 15.68 -32.99
N LEU A 217 5.88 14.74 -32.71
CA LEU A 217 5.69 13.72 -31.68
C LEU A 217 5.55 14.32 -30.28
N SER A 218 6.33 15.36 -29.94
CA SER A 218 6.25 15.99 -28.61
C SER A 218 4.87 16.58 -28.33
N TRP A 219 4.23 17.18 -29.34
CA TRP A 219 2.87 17.73 -29.22
C TRP A 219 1.80 16.63 -29.13
N ILE A 220 1.97 15.54 -29.89
CA ILE A 220 1.07 14.37 -29.82
C ILE A 220 1.15 13.73 -28.42
N LEU A 221 2.36 13.54 -27.88
CA LEU A 221 2.55 13.00 -26.53
C LEU A 221 1.96 13.93 -25.45
N LEU A 222 2.12 15.25 -25.59
CA LEU A 222 1.56 16.22 -24.66
C LEU A 222 0.02 16.21 -24.65
N LEU A 223 -0.59 16.19 -25.83
CA LEU A 223 -2.04 16.13 -25.98
C LEU A 223 -2.57 14.80 -25.44
N SER A 224 -1.95 13.68 -25.83
CA SER A 224 -2.30 12.34 -25.36
C SER A 224 -2.19 12.23 -23.83
N LEU A 225 -1.10 12.74 -23.25
CA LEU A 225 -0.92 12.78 -21.79
C LEU A 225 -2.06 13.53 -21.11
N THR A 226 -2.41 14.72 -21.62
CA THR A 226 -3.46 15.57 -21.04
C THR A 226 -4.81 14.85 -21.04
N VAL A 227 -5.18 14.19 -22.15
CA VAL A 227 -6.41 13.42 -22.26
C VAL A 227 -6.39 12.20 -21.33
N CYS A 228 -5.28 11.46 -21.30
CA CYS A 228 -5.14 10.26 -20.47
C CYS A 228 -5.21 10.60 -18.98
N VAL A 229 -4.48 11.61 -18.52
CA VAL A 229 -4.48 12.04 -17.11
C VAL A 229 -5.84 12.57 -16.70
N SER A 230 -6.50 13.38 -17.54
CA SER A 230 -7.85 13.88 -17.26
C SER A 230 -8.85 12.73 -17.09
N THR A 231 -8.78 11.73 -17.96
CA THR A 231 -9.65 10.55 -17.89
C THR A 231 -9.32 9.70 -16.66
N GLN A 232 -8.04 9.47 -16.38
CA GLN A 232 -7.57 8.71 -15.22
C GLN A 232 -8.06 9.32 -13.91
N ILE A 233 -7.87 10.64 -13.71
CA ILE A 233 -8.30 11.34 -12.50
C ILE A 233 -9.82 11.28 -12.34
N ASN A 234 -10.58 11.47 -13.42
CA ASN A 234 -12.04 11.40 -13.36
C ASN A 234 -12.53 10.01 -12.89
N TYR A 235 -12.05 8.94 -13.51
CA TYR A 235 -12.49 7.58 -13.16
C TYR A 235 -11.99 7.10 -11.80
N LEU A 236 -10.75 7.47 -11.42
CA LEU A 236 -10.24 7.17 -10.09
C LEU A 236 -11.07 7.88 -9.01
N ASN A 237 -11.40 9.16 -9.22
CA ASN A 237 -12.25 9.91 -8.29
C ASN A 237 -13.67 9.31 -8.20
N ARG A 238 -14.26 8.88 -9.33
CA ARG A 238 -15.56 8.19 -9.31
C ARG A 238 -15.49 6.88 -8.53
N ALA A 239 -14.43 6.09 -8.69
CA ALA A 239 -14.27 4.86 -7.93
C ALA A 239 -14.13 5.12 -6.42
N LEU A 240 -13.40 6.17 -6.03
CA LEU A 240 -13.22 6.57 -4.63
C LEU A 240 -14.48 7.17 -4.00
N ASP A 241 -15.37 7.76 -4.79
CA ASP A 241 -16.65 8.32 -4.33
C ASP A 241 -17.68 7.22 -4.02
N ILE A 242 -17.67 6.14 -4.81
CA ILE A 242 -18.67 5.07 -4.72
C ILE A 242 -18.20 3.93 -3.81
N PHE A 243 -16.91 3.60 -3.84
CA PHE A 243 -16.36 2.42 -3.16
C PHE A 243 -15.42 2.80 -2.02
N ASN A 244 -15.35 1.94 -1.01
CA ASN A 244 -14.46 2.16 0.13
C ASN A 244 -12.99 2.23 -0.33
N THR A 245 -12.30 3.31 0.04
CA THR A 245 -10.88 3.53 -0.26
C THR A 245 -9.99 2.37 0.19
N SER A 246 -10.31 1.68 1.28
CA SER A 246 -9.57 0.50 1.76
C SER A 246 -9.58 -0.67 0.77
N ILE A 247 -10.57 -0.72 -0.13
CA ILE A 247 -10.67 -1.72 -1.21
C ILE A 247 -10.15 -1.13 -2.52
N VAL A 248 -10.44 0.13 -2.81
CA VAL A 248 -10.01 0.82 -4.04
C VAL A 248 -8.49 0.88 -4.14
N THR A 249 -7.78 1.28 -3.08
CA THR A 249 -6.32 1.51 -3.15
C THR A 249 -5.54 0.24 -3.51
N PRO A 250 -5.76 -0.93 -2.86
CA PRO A 250 -5.05 -2.15 -3.23
C PRO A 250 -5.37 -2.63 -4.65
N ILE A 251 -6.66 -2.61 -5.05
CA ILE A 251 -7.06 -3.08 -6.37
C ILE A 251 -6.51 -2.16 -7.46
N TYR A 252 -6.59 -0.84 -7.28
CA TYR A 252 -5.99 0.13 -8.18
C TYR A 252 -4.50 -0.12 -8.33
N TYR A 253 -3.77 -0.28 -7.23
CA TYR A 253 -2.34 -0.52 -7.26
C TYR A 253 -1.98 -1.75 -8.11
N VAL A 254 -2.69 -2.87 -7.92
CA VAL A 254 -2.44 -4.10 -8.67
C VAL A 254 -2.72 -3.90 -10.16
N ILE A 255 -3.90 -3.40 -10.53
CA ILE A 255 -4.32 -3.30 -11.94
C ILE A 255 -3.52 -2.20 -12.66
N PHE A 256 -3.22 -1.09 -11.99
CA PHE A 256 -2.38 -0.02 -12.55
C PHE A 256 -0.95 -0.50 -12.76
N THR A 257 -0.34 -1.11 -11.75
CA THR A 257 1.06 -1.54 -11.84
C THR A 257 1.21 -2.66 -12.86
N THR A 258 0.30 -3.64 -12.91
CA THR A 258 0.31 -4.67 -13.96
C THR A 258 0.20 -4.05 -15.35
N SER A 259 -0.75 -3.12 -15.55
CA SER A 259 -0.92 -2.47 -16.85
C SER A 259 0.31 -1.65 -17.25
N VAL A 260 0.95 -0.94 -16.32
CA VAL A 260 2.18 -0.18 -16.59
C VAL A 260 3.34 -1.12 -16.92
N LEU A 261 3.47 -2.23 -16.18
CA LEU A 261 4.51 -3.24 -16.41
C LEU A 261 4.36 -3.88 -17.79
N THR A 262 3.14 -4.27 -18.17
CA THR A 262 2.84 -4.80 -19.50
C THR A 262 3.08 -3.76 -20.61
N CYS A 263 2.63 -2.52 -20.40
CA CYS A 263 2.84 -1.43 -21.37
C CYS A 263 4.34 -1.15 -21.59
N SER A 264 5.12 -1.10 -20.52
CA SER A 264 6.57 -0.87 -20.57
C SER A 264 7.30 -2.05 -21.22
N ALA A 265 6.94 -3.28 -20.85
CA ALA A 265 7.50 -4.50 -21.43
C ALA A 265 7.29 -4.58 -22.95
N ILE A 266 6.10 -4.20 -23.44
CA ILE A 266 5.79 -4.18 -24.88
C ILE A 266 6.50 -3.02 -25.58
N LEU A 267 6.46 -1.82 -24.99
CA LEU A 267 7.02 -0.60 -25.59
C LEU A 267 8.54 -0.66 -25.71
N PHE A 268 9.23 -1.08 -24.66
CA PHE A 268 10.69 -1.12 -24.62
C PHE A 268 11.27 -2.49 -25.01
N LYS A 269 10.42 -3.51 -25.18
CA LYS A 269 10.83 -4.92 -25.42
C LYS A 269 11.79 -5.43 -24.34
N GLU A 270 11.58 -4.96 -23.10
CA GLU A 270 12.42 -5.24 -21.92
C GLU A 270 12.63 -6.75 -21.74
N TRP A 271 11.56 -7.55 -21.88
CA TRP A 271 11.60 -8.98 -21.58
C TRP A 271 12.34 -9.83 -22.62
N GLN A 272 12.64 -9.31 -23.81
CA GLN A 272 13.41 -10.07 -24.81
C GLN A 272 14.89 -10.19 -24.43
N HIS A 273 15.37 -9.30 -23.55
CA HIS A 273 16.78 -9.22 -23.15
C HIS A 273 17.00 -9.55 -21.67
N MET A 274 15.94 -9.86 -20.91
CA MET A 274 16.04 -10.23 -19.50
C MET A 274 16.33 -11.71 -19.31
N ALA A 275 17.19 -12.01 -18.34
CA ALA A 275 17.42 -13.37 -17.90
C ALA A 275 16.20 -13.90 -17.12
N ALA A 276 15.99 -15.23 -17.15
CA ALA A 276 14.79 -15.84 -16.56
C ALA A 276 14.69 -15.62 -15.05
N ASP A 277 15.83 -15.55 -14.36
CA ASP A 277 15.95 -15.20 -12.95
C ASP A 277 15.47 -13.77 -12.66
N ASP A 278 15.81 -12.79 -13.50
CA ASP A 278 15.33 -11.41 -13.34
C ASP A 278 13.82 -11.27 -13.55
N ILE A 279 13.26 -12.06 -14.48
CA ILE A 279 11.81 -12.11 -14.71
C ILE A 279 11.12 -12.67 -13.47
N ILE A 280 11.59 -13.82 -12.95
CA ILE A 280 11.04 -14.45 -11.74
C ILE A 280 11.19 -13.53 -10.52
N GLY A 281 12.34 -12.85 -10.40
CA GLY A 281 12.61 -11.85 -9.37
C GLY A 281 11.62 -10.68 -9.43
N THR A 282 11.39 -10.13 -10.62
CA THR A 282 10.43 -9.03 -10.81
C THR A 282 9.01 -9.45 -10.44
N PHE A 283 8.54 -10.61 -10.91
CA PHE A 283 7.19 -11.11 -10.58
C PHE A 283 7.04 -11.43 -9.09
N SER A 284 8.04 -12.09 -8.48
CA SER A 284 8.00 -12.42 -7.05
C SER A 284 8.03 -11.17 -6.17
N GLY A 285 8.84 -10.17 -6.51
CA GLY A 285 8.85 -8.87 -5.85
C GLY A 285 7.49 -8.17 -5.97
N PHE A 286 6.92 -8.14 -7.19
CA PHE A 286 5.60 -7.55 -7.42
C PHE A 286 4.52 -8.23 -6.57
N LEU A 287 4.42 -9.56 -6.60
CA LEU A 287 3.46 -10.32 -5.77
C LEU A 287 3.65 -10.04 -4.28
N THR A 288 4.90 -9.95 -3.81
CA THR A 288 5.20 -9.65 -2.41
C THR A 288 4.69 -8.26 -2.01
N ILE A 289 4.80 -7.25 -2.88
CA ILE A 289 4.23 -5.92 -2.63
C ILE A 289 2.71 -5.97 -2.60
N ILE A 290 2.06 -6.73 -3.50
CA ILE A 290 0.60 -6.89 -3.49
C ILE A 290 0.13 -7.42 -2.14
N VAL A 291 0.76 -8.49 -1.64
CA VAL A 291 0.44 -9.05 -0.33
C VAL A 291 0.67 -8.00 0.76
N GLY A 292 1.77 -7.24 0.69
CA GLY A 292 2.08 -6.16 1.61
C GLY A 292 0.99 -5.08 1.68
N ILE A 293 0.56 -4.56 0.54
CA ILE A 293 -0.46 -3.51 0.43
C ILE A 293 -1.83 -4.03 0.85
N PHE A 294 -2.17 -5.26 0.47
CA PHE A 294 -3.43 -5.89 0.87
C PHE A 294 -3.48 -6.02 2.40
N LEU A 295 -2.41 -6.49 3.04
CA LEU A 295 -2.33 -6.55 4.51
C LEU A 295 -2.45 -5.18 5.16
N LEU A 296 -1.85 -4.15 4.57
CA LEU A 296 -1.85 -2.78 5.09
C LEU A 296 -3.24 -2.12 5.03
N HIS A 297 -4.05 -2.46 4.04
CA HIS A 297 -5.37 -1.86 3.82
C HIS A 297 -6.55 -2.73 4.30
N ALA A 298 -6.51 -4.05 4.09
CA ALA A 298 -7.62 -4.94 4.45
C ALA A 298 -7.78 -5.13 5.96
N PHE A 299 -6.67 -5.08 6.72
CA PHE A 299 -6.68 -5.27 8.18
C PHE A 299 -6.42 -3.98 8.98
N LYS A 300 -6.53 -2.82 8.32
CA LYS A 300 -6.32 -1.52 8.95
C LYS A 300 -7.23 -1.29 10.16
N ASP A 301 -8.46 -1.82 10.10
CA ASP A 301 -9.49 -1.65 11.14
C ASP A 301 -9.64 -2.87 12.07
N VAL A 302 -8.87 -3.94 11.86
CA VAL A 302 -9.00 -5.19 12.62
C VAL A 302 -7.92 -5.28 13.71
N ASN A 303 -8.27 -4.85 14.92
CA ASN A 303 -7.40 -4.91 16.09
C ASN A 303 -7.30 -6.34 16.65
N PHE A 304 -6.43 -7.18 16.08
CA PHE A 304 -6.02 -8.41 16.75
C PHE A 304 -4.98 -8.10 17.83
N THR A 305 -5.44 -8.02 19.07
CA THR A 305 -4.54 -8.00 20.23
C THR A 305 -4.00 -9.43 20.43
N LEU A 306 -2.68 -9.55 20.59
CA LEU A 306 -1.95 -10.80 20.92
C LEU A 306 -2.51 -11.55 22.15
N ALA A 307 -3.43 -10.93 22.89
CA ALA A 307 -4.23 -11.53 23.96
C ALA A 307 -5.24 -12.60 23.49
N ASN A 308 -5.53 -12.70 22.18
CA ASN A 308 -6.41 -13.73 21.60
C ASN A 308 -5.66 -14.91 20.97
N LEU A 309 -4.32 -15.00 21.09
CA LEU A 309 -3.64 -16.25 20.74
C LEU A 309 -4.11 -17.35 21.69
N PRO A 310 -4.45 -18.55 21.19
CA PRO A 310 -4.86 -19.64 22.06
C PRO A 310 -3.74 -19.91 23.06
N LEU A 311 -4.10 -19.89 24.34
CA LEU A 311 -3.32 -20.26 25.53
C LEU A 311 -2.68 -21.67 25.48
N SER A 312 -2.65 -22.32 24.32
CA SER A 312 -2.14 -23.67 24.11
C SER A 312 -0.64 -23.80 24.40
N LEU A 313 0.13 -22.71 24.33
CA LEU A 313 1.57 -22.74 24.69
C LEU A 313 1.86 -22.43 26.16
N ARG A 314 0.86 -22.08 26.99
CA ARG A 314 1.05 -21.92 28.45
C ARG A 314 0.70 -23.19 29.24
N LYS A 315 0.16 -24.22 28.57
CA LYS A 315 -0.18 -25.50 29.21
C LYS A 315 1.04 -26.43 29.35
N ASP A 316 2.07 -26.29 28.51
CA ASP A 316 3.26 -27.15 28.60
C ASP A 316 4.23 -26.76 29.71
N ASP A 317 4.37 -25.46 30.05
CA ASP A 317 5.23 -25.05 31.19
C ASP A 317 4.61 -25.36 32.56
N ARG A 318 3.27 -25.47 32.66
CA ARG A 318 2.61 -25.90 33.91
C ARG A 318 2.60 -27.42 34.09
N ALA A 319 2.69 -28.19 33.01
CA ALA A 319 2.82 -29.64 33.10
C ALA A 319 4.22 -30.05 33.59
N ALA A 320 5.28 -29.33 33.19
CA ALA A 320 6.64 -29.60 33.64
C ALA A 320 6.90 -29.19 35.11
N ASN A 321 6.30 -28.09 35.59
CA ASN A 321 6.45 -27.65 36.98
C ASN A 321 5.48 -28.32 37.96
N GLY A 322 4.43 -29.00 37.47
CA GLY A 322 3.46 -29.72 38.31
C GLY A 322 3.94 -31.10 38.78
N THR A 323 4.95 -31.68 38.14
CA THR A 323 5.46 -33.02 38.50
C THR A 323 6.52 -32.98 39.60
N LEU A 324 7.19 -31.85 39.84
CA LEU A 324 8.23 -31.72 40.86
C LEU A 324 7.71 -31.29 42.24
N LEU A 325 6.51 -30.70 42.31
CA LEU A 325 5.90 -30.30 43.58
C LEU A 325 5.01 -31.39 44.21
N SER A 326 4.67 -32.45 43.47
CA SER A 326 3.78 -33.52 43.95
C SER A 326 4.50 -34.61 44.76
N THR A 327 5.84 -34.58 44.87
CA THR A 327 6.59 -35.64 45.58
C THR A 327 7.02 -35.21 46.99
N TYR A 328 6.94 -33.91 47.33
CA TYR A 328 7.37 -33.42 48.65
C TYR A 328 6.22 -33.26 49.66
N ASP A 329 4.96 -33.15 49.21
CA ASP A 329 3.79 -33.07 50.10
C ASP A 329 3.24 -34.46 50.51
N SER A 330 3.62 -35.54 49.82
CA SER A 330 3.11 -36.89 50.09
C SER A 330 3.74 -37.60 51.31
N PHE A 331 4.59 -36.91 52.08
CA PHE A 331 5.29 -37.50 53.23
C PHE A 331 4.94 -36.85 54.58
N ASN A 332 4.04 -35.85 54.60
CA ASN A 332 3.76 -35.06 55.80
C ASN A 332 2.31 -35.13 56.31
N ASP A 333 1.39 -35.80 55.61
CA ASP A 333 -0.03 -35.88 56.01
C ASP A 333 -0.41 -37.17 56.80
N ASP A 334 0.53 -38.10 57.03
CA ASP A 334 0.25 -39.34 57.77
C ASP A 334 0.38 -39.21 59.31
N GLU A 335 0.82 -38.08 59.86
CA GLU A 335 0.95 -37.89 61.33
C GLU A 335 -0.20 -37.09 61.98
N GLU A 336 -1.03 -36.36 61.23
CA GLU A 336 -2.03 -35.44 61.83
C GLU A 336 -3.46 -36.00 61.89
N SER A 337 -3.74 -37.18 61.32
CA SER A 337 -5.10 -37.77 61.31
C SER A 337 -5.43 -38.68 62.50
N SER A 338 -4.49 -38.95 63.42
CA SER A 338 -4.75 -39.81 64.61
C SER A 338 -5.21 -39.06 65.87
N ALA A 339 -5.26 -37.72 65.87
CA ALA A 339 -5.57 -36.94 67.08
C ALA A 339 -7.01 -36.39 67.17
N CYS A 340 -7.81 -36.42 66.09
CA CYS A 340 -9.16 -35.82 66.06
C CYS A 340 -10.32 -36.82 66.23
N LEU A 341 -10.07 -38.12 66.49
CA LEU A 341 -11.12 -39.13 66.65
C LEU A 341 -11.58 -39.35 68.12
N GLY A 342 -11.14 -38.51 69.06
CA GLY A 342 -11.40 -38.68 70.51
C GLY A 342 -12.48 -37.78 71.14
N GLU A 343 -12.88 -36.68 70.51
CA GLU A 343 -13.74 -35.67 71.17
C GLU A 343 -15.19 -35.58 70.67
N MET A 344 -15.60 -36.37 69.67
CA MET A 344 -16.93 -36.24 69.06
C MET A 344 -18.02 -37.17 69.64
N GLN A 345 -17.72 -37.95 70.68
CA GLN A 345 -18.66 -38.96 71.24
C GLN A 345 -19.36 -38.56 72.55
N SER A 346 -19.12 -37.35 73.09
CA SER A 346 -19.63 -36.95 74.42
C SER A 346 -20.82 -35.96 74.39
N THR A 347 -21.21 -35.44 73.22
CA THR A 347 -22.08 -34.26 73.15
C THR A 347 -23.51 -34.52 72.62
N GLU A 348 -23.81 -35.74 72.14
CA GLU A 348 -25.13 -36.07 71.58
C GLU A 348 -26.15 -36.67 72.58
N SER A 349 -25.79 -36.91 73.84
CA SER A 349 -26.70 -37.53 74.83
C SER A 349 -27.56 -36.56 75.64
N LEU A 350 -27.46 -35.24 75.44
CA LEU A 350 -28.11 -34.23 76.29
C LEU A 350 -29.18 -33.35 75.62
N SER A 351 -29.42 -33.46 74.31
CA SER A 351 -30.37 -32.56 73.60
C SER A 351 -31.74 -33.16 73.28
N ALA A 352 -31.97 -34.46 73.51
CA ALA A 352 -33.20 -35.18 73.10
C ALA A 352 -34.42 -34.99 74.03
N ARG A 353 -34.46 -33.97 74.90
CA ARG A 353 -35.52 -33.84 75.92
C ARG A 353 -36.09 -32.42 76.03
N ARG A 354 -36.53 -31.80 74.93
CA ARG A 354 -37.41 -30.63 75.04
C ARG A 354 -38.21 -30.31 73.76
N ASN A 355 -39.51 -30.58 73.87
CA ASN A 355 -40.64 -29.89 73.22
C ASN A 355 -40.91 -30.12 71.73
N GLY A 356 -41.96 -30.93 71.50
CA GLY A 356 -42.81 -30.89 70.32
C GLY A 356 -44.09 -30.06 70.53
N SER A 357 -44.83 -29.93 69.42
CA SER A 357 -46.12 -29.24 69.21
C SER A 357 -45.99 -27.71 69.07
N LEU A 358 -46.61 -27.01 68.12
CA LEU A 358 -47.91 -27.21 67.46
C LEU A 358 -47.94 -26.50 66.07
N SER A 359 -48.93 -26.87 65.26
CA SER A 359 -49.18 -26.65 63.83
C SER A 359 -50.01 -25.40 63.43
N ALA A 360 -49.97 -25.08 62.12
CA ALA A 360 -50.98 -24.39 61.25
C ALA A 360 -51.21 -22.88 61.52
N PHE A 361 -51.39 -21.98 60.54
CA PHE A 361 -51.89 -22.00 59.15
C PHE A 361 -51.04 -21.08 58.25
#